data_AF-A0A8H3AHD9-F1
#
_entry.id   AF-A0A8H3AHD9-F1
#
_cell.length_a   1.000
_cell.length_b   1.000
_cell.length_c   1.000
_cell.angle_alpha   90.00
_cell.angle_beta   90.00
_cell.angle_gamma   90.00
#
_symmetry.space_group_name_H-M   'P 1'
#
loop_
_entity.id
_entity.type
_entity.pdbx_description
1 polymer ?
#
loop_
_entity_poly.entity_id
_entity_poly.type
_entity_poly.pdbx_seq_one_letter_code
_entity_poly.pdbx_strand_id
1 'polypeptide(L)'
;MSLRGPRETELVHLENGIMSDVELHSLPQHSDAISTTTPTKYPTSDSSQPHGSEKHVTEPNSVWKRRIHNLRHTYPKLWRTYEWLRGPDPPVPIYPAALLDSTTLRWRGHTTQINLGFESRWLKHSHPFRQRWLLILFCAVYIIGLAFISRTNSFLTPAESFIDCTSTYWLKDDGCGLNGQSCSPFTRPDFEFRCPGDCLSVTLANPRTVGAAELVYTSLVVGGGDSNRTYRGDSWICPAAIQAGVISASKGGCGTLRLVGNYTDFLPAVAHGVSSIGFPSIFPSSFRFLGSTSLSCTDIRSYALAYNVICTSILMLLLRPEPIWIFWCLLCVGFWHITLFSDPRSSPPLLSDGFGTFLPALFVGYAFWRTAWWFTLPKFEEMPLERVVWYLAPFWAGVYFNVLTAKIPIDRLVASDLNRDGAISALVIVAIIVVIIILNQVWVIRKAGMLFYYLWRYILVGIAVAVLASLPGLTFRLHHYIAAILVMPLTAVPSRVSATAAELRRDAPLGSSLPSFVTNSSAVISGLANASINWDVISSELSDSEGWNGFSLLVDDVQRLADDSSRTNVMA
;
A
#
# COMPACT_ATOMS: atom_id res chain seq x y z
N MET A 1 -55.57 9.99 34.82
CA MET A 1 -54.97 8.94 35.68
C MET A 1 -53.67 8.48 35.03
N SER A 2 -52.52 8.18 35.67
CA SER A 2 -51.97 8.43 37.02
C SER A 2 -50.47 8.00 37.03
N LEU A 3 -49.49 8.57 37.74
CA LEU A 3 -49.52 9.80 38.58
C LEU A 3 -48.20 10.62 38.60
N ARG A 4 -47.21 10.30 39.47
CA ARG A 4 -45.94 11.01 39.78
C ARG A 4 -44.85 9.98 40.18
N GLY A 5 -43.57 10.38 40.14
CA GLY A 5 -42.42 9.63 40.68
C GLY A 5 -42.31 9.63 42.21
N PRO A 6 -41.13 9.31 42.78
CA PRO A 6 -40.15 10.37 43.04
C PRO A 6 -38.66 9.99 42.82
N ARG A 7 -37.76 10.96 43.08
CA ARG A 7 -36.32 10.77 43.32
C ARG A 7 -36.07 10.61 44.82
N GLU A 8 -34.95 9.97 45.18
CA GLU A 8 -34.33 10.08 46.50
C GLU A 8 -32.82 10.33 46.40
N THR A 9 -32.29 10.96 47.45
CA THR A 9 -30.87 11.09 47.79
C THR A 9 -30.68 10.42 49.17
N GLU A 10 -29.51 10.31 49.81
CA GLU A 10 -28.21 10.97 49.62
C GLU A 10 -27.13 10.10 50.31
N LEU A 11 -25.84 10.32 50.04
CA LEU A 11 -24.77 10.15 51.05
C LEU A 11 -23.41 10.66 50.57
N VAL A 12 -22.76 11.45 51.43
CA VAL A 12 -21.42 12.05 51.26
C VAL A 12 -20.49 11.49 52.33
N HIS A 13 -19.22 11.29 51.99
CA HIS A 13 -18.13 11.38 52.97
C HIS A 13 -16.88 11.99 52.31
N LEU A 14 -16.24 12.91 53.02
CA LEU A 14 -15.06 13.69 52.63
C LEU A 14 -14.04 13.65 53.77
N GLU A 15 -12.75 13.51 53.47
CA GLU A 15 -11.54 13.88 54.24
C GLU A 15 -10.32 13.63 53.29
N ASN A 16 -9.22 14.39 53.19
CA ASN A 16 -8.77 15.72 53.65
C ASN A 16 -7.77 16.27 52.59
N GLY A 17 -7.72 17.58 52.28
CA GLY A 17 -6.73 18.56 52.80
C GLY A 17 -5.37 18.48 52.06
N ILE A 18 -4.69 19.54 51.58
CA ILE A 18 -4.54 20.98 51.92
C ILE A 18 -4.15 21.67 50.57
N MET A 19 -4.76 22.74 50.01
CA MET A 19 -5.12 24.10 50.48
C MET A 19 -4.01 25.17 50.30
N SER A 20 -4.29 26.18 49.46
CA SER A 20 -3.69 27.52 49.52
C SER A 20 -4.66 28.52 48.84
N ASP A 21 -5.22 29.43 49.62
CA ASP A 21 -6.29 30.35 49.22
C ASP A 21 -5.80 31.58 48.43
N VAL A 22 -6.69 32.19 47.64
CA VAL A 22 -6.90 33.66 47.54
C VAL A 22 -8.33 33.91 46.99
N GLU A 23 -9.16 34.61 47.76
CA GLU A 23 -10.46 35.19 47.33
C GLU A 23 -10.23 36.40 46.37
N LEU A 24 -11.19 37.00 45.64
CA LEU A 24 -12.56 37.38 46.01
C LEU A 24 -13.32 37.99 44.79
N HIS A 25 -14.65 38.15 44.93
CA HIS A 25 -15.54 39.10 44.22
C HIS A 25 -16.16 38.84 42.81
N SER A 26 -17.39 38.31 42.87
CA SER A 26 -18.65 38.90 42.35
C SER A 26 -18.94 39.12 40.85
N LEU A 27 -19.93 38.33 40.39
CA LEU A 27 -20.94 38.59 39.32
C LEU A 27 -21.80 39.86 39.60
N PRO A 28 -22.48 40.49 38.61
CA PRO A 28 -23.75 39.95 38.06
C PRO A 28 -24.08 40.18 36.55
N GLN A 29 -25.12 39.44 36.13
CA GLN A 29 -26.03 39.52 34.96
C GLN A 29 -26.17 40.91 34.27
N HIS A 30 -26.58 41.04 32.99
CA HIS A 30 -27.84 40.53 32.41
C HIS A 30 -28.00 40.83 30.89
N SER A 31 -28.93 40.13 30.22
CA SER A 31 -29.72 40.49 29.01
C SER A 31 -29.11 40.69 27.60
N ASP A 32 -29.71 39.91 26.70
CA ASP A 32 -30.34 40.30 25.42
C ASP A 32 -29.58 40.25 24.07
N ALA A 33 -30.36 39.82 23.08
CA ALA A 33 -29.95 39.44 21.73
C ALA A 33 -30.10 40.60 20.74
N ILE A 34 -29.30 40.57 19.66
CA ILE A 34 -29.61 41.25 18.39
C ILE A 34 -29.15 40.39 17.22
N SER A 35 -29.92 40.47 16.14
CA SER A 35 -29.77 39.69 14.91
C SER A 35 -29.04 40.50 13.81
N THR A 36 -28.62 39.76 12.78
CA THR A 36 -28.65 40.13 11.34
C THR A 36 -27.40 40.71 10.65
N THR A 37 -27.27 40.24 9.40
CA THR A 37 -26.74 40.89 8.18
C THR A 37 -25.23 40.95 7.88
N THR A 38 -24.89 40.14 6.88
CA THR A 38 -23.81 40.32 5.89
C THR A 38 -23.76 41.71 5.25
N PRO A 39 -22.56 42.22 4.91
CA PRO A 39 -22.40 43.30 3.94
C PRO A 39 -21.91 42.80 2.57
N THR A 40 -22.58 43.23 1.51
CA THR A 40 -22.01 43.31 0.15
C THR A 40 -22.13 44.75 -0.34
N LYS A 41 -21.08 45.30 -0.96
CA LYS A 41 -21.08 46.03 -2.24
C LYS A 41 -19.77 46.79 -2.53
N TYR A 42 -19.47 46.89 -3.82
CA TYR A 42 -18.47 47.78 -4.41
C TYR A 42 -18.92 49.26 -4.37
N PRO A 43 -17.97 50.21 -4.47
CA PRO A 43 -18.22 51.55 -5.02
C PRO A 43 -17.56 51.75 -6.41
N THR A 44 -18.11 52.68 -7.19
CA THR A 44 -17.60 53.16 -8.50
C THR A 44 -17.63 54.69 -8.55
N SER A 45 -16.77 55.30 -9.38
CA SER A 45 -16.62 56.76 -9.65
C SER A 45 -16.17 57.61 -8.44
N ASP A 46 -15.47 58.74 -8.59
CA ASP A 46 -15.11 59.50 -9.80
C ASP A 46 -13.70 60.15 -9.70
N SER A 47 -13.33 60.88 -10.76
CA SER A 47 -12.04 61.47 -11.09
C SER A 47 -11.69 62.76 -10.34
N SER A 48 -10.44 62.87 -9.89
CA SER A 48 -9.70 64.14 -9.78
C SER A 48 -8.20 63.89 -9.51
N GLN A 49 -7.34 64.72 -10.10
CA GLN A 49 -5.90 64.83 -9.86
C GLN A 49 -5.49 66.30 -10.05
N PRO A 50 -4.30 66.74 -9.57
CA PRO A 50 -3.50 66.18 -8.48
C PRO A 50 -3.11 67.26 -7.44
N HIS A 51 -2.73 66.86 -6.23
CA HIS A 51 -1.88 67.69 -5.37
C HIS A 51 -0.65 66.90 -4.96
N GLY A 52 0.53 67.45 -5.26
CA GLY A 52 1.80 66.76 -5.04
C GLY A 52 2.13 66.58 -3.56
N SER A 53 2.46 65.36 -3.18
CA SER A 53 3.21 65.04 -1.97
C SER A 53 4.30 64.05 -2.36
N GLU A 54 5.55 64.53 -2.39
CA GLU A 54 6.71 63.68 -2.64
C GLU A 54 6.88 62.69 -1.50
N LYS A 55 6.39 61.46 -1.69
CA LYS A 55 6.86 60.31 -0.94
C LYS A 55 8.12 59.79 -1.60
N HIS A 56 9.26 59.99 -0.93
CA HIS A 56 10.52 59.31 -1.27
C HIS A 56 10.32 57.79 -1.23
N VAL A 57 10.04 57.19 -2.40
CA VAL A 57 10.13 55.75 -2.60
C VAL A 57 11.59 55.44 -2.92
N THR A 58 12.33 55.00 -1.90
CA THR A 58 13.67 54.44 -2.07
C THR A 58 13.57 53.10 -2.81
N GLU A 59 13.74 53.10 -4.14
CA GLU A 59 13.78 51.87 -4.95
C GLU A 59 14.99 50.99 -4.59
N PRO A 60 14.82 49.76 -4.05
CA PRO A 60 15.93 48.79 -3.92
C PRO A 60 16.12 47.99 -5.22
N ASN A 61 15.21 48.14 -6.19
CA ASN A 61 15.01 47.21 -7.31
C ASN A 61 15.89 47.49 -8.54
N SER A 62 16.57 48.63 -8.63
CA SER A 62 17.27 49.05 -9.86
C SER A 62 18.52 48.21 -10.16
N VAL A 63 19.31 47.85 -9.14
CA VAL A 63 20.58 47.11 -9.30
C VAL A 63 20.34 45.66 -9.75
N TRP A 64 19.37 44.97 -9.13
CA TRP A 64 19.00 43.60 -9.49
C TRP A 64 18.39 43.53 -10.91
N LYS A 65 17.49 44.47 -11.26
CA LYS A 65 16.97 44.60 -12.63
C LYS A 65 18.09 44.84 -13.65
N ARG A 66 19.09 45.69 -13.35
CA ARG A 66 20.27 45.89 -14.21
C ARG A 66 21.11 44.62 -14.39
N ARG A 67 21.38 43.86 -13.33
CA ARG A 67 22.15 42.59 -13.42
C ARG A 67 21.41 41.54 -14.26
N ILE A 68 20.10 41.38 -14.07
CA ILE A 68 19.26 40.49 -14.88
C ILE A 68 19.25 40.93 -16.35
N HIS A 69 19.10 42.23 -16.62
CA HIS A 69 19.11 42.77 -17.97
C HIS A 69 20.46 42.52 -18.67
N ASN A 70 21.59 42.70 -17.97
CA ASN A 70 22.90 42.39 -18.53
C ASN A 70 23.05 40.90 -18.85
N LEU A 71 22.65 39.99 -17.95
CA LEU A 71 22.68 38.53 -18.20
C LEU A 71 21.85 38.13 -19.43
N ARG A 72 20.69 38.76 -19.64
CA ARG A 72 19.84 38.55 -20.83
C ARG A 72 20.55 38.89 -22.14
N HIS A 73 21.38 39.94 -22.15
CA HIS A 73 22.15 40.35 -23.32
C HIS A 73 23.46 39.59 -23.49
N THR A 74 24.15 39.21 -22.39
CA THR A 74 25.40 38.44 -22.46
C THR A 74 25.17 36.99 -22.94
N TYR A 75 24.06 36.36 -22.53
CA TYR A 75 23.78 34.95 -22.87
C TYR A 75 22.36 34.73 -23.41
N PRO A 76 22.02 35.25 -24.60
CA PRO A 76 20.64 35.25 -25.12
C PRO A 76 20.07 33.83 -25.34
N LYS A 77 20.91 32.83 -25.64
CA LYS A 77 20.47 31.42 -25.76
C LYS A 77 20.08 30.84 -24.40
N LEU A 78 20.94 30.98 -23.38
CA LEU A 78 20.67 30.51 -22.02
C LEU A 78 19.47 31.22 -21.41
N TRP A 79 19.33 32.53 -21.66
CA TRP A 79 18.18 33.29 -21.19
C TRP A 79 16.86 32.83 -21.81
N ARG A 80 16.82 32.51 -23.11
CA ARG A 80 15.63 31.90 -23.74
C ARG A 80 15.31 30.53 -23.16
N THR A 81 16.32 29.70 -22.87
CA THR A 81 16.10 28.41 -22.19
C THR A 81 15.57 28.60 -20.76
N TYR A 82 16.05 29.62 -20.03
CA TYR A 82 15.51 29.97 -18.70
C TYR A 82 14.07 30.49 -18.77
N GLU A 83 13.76 31.41 -19.70
CA GLU A 83 12.38 31.88 -19.95
C GLU A 83 11.45 30.70 -20.29
N TRP A 84 11.92 29.75 -21.09
CA TRP A 84 11.16 28.54 -21.40
C TRP A 84 10.99 27.63 -20.17
N LEU A 85 12.05 27.35 -19.40
CA LEU A 85 11.97 26.49 -18.21
C LEU A 85 11.11 27.12 -17.10
N ARG A 86 11.15 28.44 -16.92
CA ARG A 86 10.35 29.16 -15.92
C ARG A 86 8.85 28.97 -16.14
N GLY A 87 8.43 28.83 -17.40
CA GLY A 87 7.02 28.76 -17.77
C GLY A 87 6.47 30.12 -18.24
N PRO A 88 5.21 30.15 -18.68
CA PRO A 88 4.54 31.40 -19.05
C PRO A 88 4.38 32.33 -17.85
N ASP A 89 4.46 33.64 -18.10
CA ASP A 89 4.27 34.71 -17.12
C ASP A 89 3.20 35.67 -17.68
N PRO A 90 1.97 35.74 -17.10
CA PRO A 90 1.52 35.01 -15.93
C PRO A 90 1.35 33.49 -16.17
N PRO A 91 1.40 32.65 -15.11
CA PRO A 91 1.17 31.21 -15.21
C PRO A 91 -0.19 30.86 -15.81
N VAL A 92 -0.26 29.76 -16.57
CA VAL A 92 -1.52 29.31 -17.16
C VAL A 92 -2.33 28.54 -16.10
N PRO A 93 -3.58 28.93 -15.81
CA PRO A 93 -4.43 28.16 -14.91
C PRO A 93 -4.70 26.79 -15.51
N ILE A 94 -4.33 25.74 -14.79
CA ILE A 94 -4.62 24.36 -15.16
C ILE A 94 -5.82 23.92 -14.35
N TYR A 95 -6.93 23.64 -15.02
CA TYR A 95 -8.12 23.04 -14.42
C TYR A 95 -8.60 21.90 -15.33
N PRO A 96 -8.99 20.73 -14.77
CA PRO A 96 -9.68 19.71 -15.54
C PRO A 96 -11.04 20.26 -15.98
N ALA A 97 -11.28 20.32 -17.29
CA ALA A 97 -12.59 20.62 -17.86
C ALA A 97 -13.28 19.30 -18.22
N ALA A 98 -14.55 19.14 -17.83
CA ALA A 98 -15.32 17.90 -17.96
C ALA A 98 -15.41 17.41 -19.42
N LEU A 99 -14.64 16.38 -19.76
CA LEU A 99 -14.58 15.78 -21.09
C LEU A 99 -15.96 15.20 -21.48
N LEU A 100 -16.62 14.60 -20.50
CA LEU A 100 -17.94 13.96 -20.57
C LEU A 100 -19.12 14.96 -20.63
N ASP A 101 -18.86 16.25 -20.40
CA ASP A 101 -19.88 17.31 -20.52
C ASP A 101 -19.59 18.25 -21.69
N SER A 102 -18.34 18.65 -21.93
CA SER A 102 -17.95 19.49 -23.07
C SER A 102 -16.55 19.17 -23.58
N THR A 103 -16.46 18.53 -24.76
CA THR A 103 -15.18 18.39 -25.47
C THR A 103 -15.13 19.39 -26.63
N THR A 104 -14.07 20.20 -26.67
CA THR A 104 -13.78 21.12 -27.77
C THR A 104 -12.82 20.46 -28.76
N LEU A 105 -13.36 19.94 -29.87
CA LEU A 105 -12.55 19.38 -30.94
C LEU A 105 -12.14 20.51 -31.89
N ARG A 106 -10.83 20.70 -32.05
CA ARG A 106 -10.27 21.75 -32.90
C ARG A 106 -9.49 21.11 -34.04
N TRP A 107 -10.07 21.12 -35.25
CA TRP A 107 -9.51 20.47 -36.44
C TRP A 107 -9.57 21.41 -37.65
N ARG A 108 -8.43 21.58 -38.34
CA ARG A 108 -8.26 22.49 -39.49
C ARG A 108 -8.89 23.89 -39.31
N GLY A 109 -8.77 24.47 -38.13
CA GLY A 109 -9.31 25.81 -37.82
C GLY A 109 -10.77 25.85 -37.39
N HIS A 110 -11.57 24.82 -37.71
CA HIS A 110 -12.91 24.67 -37.14
C HIS A 110 -12.83 24.19 -35.69
N THR A 111 -13.71 24.74 -34.85
CA THR A 111 -13.87 24.33 -33.45
C THR A 111 -15.29 23.81 -33.28
N THR A 112 -15.45 22.49 -33.15
CA THR A 112 -16.74 21.87 -32.84
C THR A 112 -16.80 21.60 -31.34
N GLN A 113 -17.88 22.04 -30.71
CA GLN A 113 -18.17 21.73 -29.31
C GLN A 113 -19.15 20.58 -29.26
N ILE A 114 -18.72 19.44 -28.71
CA ILE A 114 -19.61 18.30 -28.45
C ILE A 114 -19.97 18.35 -26.97
N ASN A 115 -21.25 18.58 -26.68
CA ASN A 115 -21.79 18.52 -25.34
C ASN A 115 -22.60 17.22 -25.17
N LEU A 116 -22.11 16.32 -24.32
CA LEU A 116 -22.76 15.05 -24.01
C LEU A 116 -23.57 15.12 -22.70
N GLY A 117 -23.32 16.11 -21.85
CA GLY A 117 -24.07 16.36 -20.61
C GLY A 117 -24.17 15.14 -19.68
N PHE A 118 -23.19 14.23 -19.64
CA PHE A 118 -23.26 13.04 -18.79
C PHE A 118 -23.01 13.37 -17.31
N GLU A 119 -22.00 14.19 -17.01
CA GLU A 119 -21.66 14.61 -15.64
C GLU A 119 -22.76 15.50 -15.08
N SER A 120 -23.26 16.49 -15.83
CA SER A 120 -24.37 17.36 -15.40
C SER A 120 -25.71 16.63 -15.23
N ARG A 121 -25.99 15.58 -16.01
CA ARG A 121 -27.14 14.69 -15.76
C ARG A 121 -26.93 13.85 -14.50
N TRP A 122 -25.74 13.26 -14.32
CA TRP A 122 -25.42 12.46 -13.16
C TRP A 122 -25.45 13.29 -11.87
N LEU A 123 -24.90 14.51 -11.90
CA LEU A 123 -24.91 15.50 -10.82
C LEU A 123 -26.30 15.74 -10.25
N LYS A 124 -27.30 15.93 -11.14
CA LYS A 124 -28.71 16.13 -10.79
C LYS A 124 -29.31 14.86 -10.18
N HIS A 125 -29.10 13.71 -10.82
CA HIS A 125 -29.66 12.44 -10.36
C HIS A 125 -29.12 11.97 -9.00
N SER A 126 -27.84 12.23 -8.74
CA SER A 126 -27.16 11.85 -7.49
C SER A 126 -27.27 12.91 -6.38
N HIS A 127 -27.81 14.11 -6.65
CA HIS A 127 -28.03 15.16 -5.64
C HIS A 127 -28.86 14.72 -4.41
N PRO A 128 -30.01 14.04 -4.53
CA PRO A 128 -30.82 13.65 -3.37
C PRO A 128 -30.13 12.68 -2.40
N PHE A 129 -29.07 11.98 -2.82
CA PHE A 129 -28.30 11.06 -1.99
C PHE A 129 -27.18 11.73 -1.18
N ARG A 130 -26.92 13.03 -1.38
CA ARG A 130 -25.86 13.81 -0.69
C ARG A 130 -26.23 14.18 0.76
N GLN A 131 -26.94 13.31 1.48
CA GLN A 131 -27.42 13.58 2.84
C GLN A 131 -26.44 13.02 3.88
N ARG A 132 -26.07 13.82 4.89
CA ARG A 132 -25.04 13.43 5.89
C ARG A 132 -25.40 12.16 6.67
N TRP A 133 -26.70 11.92 6.93
CA TRP A 133 -27.14 10.70 7.62
C TRP A 133 -27.00 9.43 6.75
N LEU A 134 -27.19 9.55 5.43
CA LEU A 134 -26.95 8.44 4.49
C LEU A 134 -25.47 8.03 4.50
N LEU A 135 -24.54 9.00 4.58
CA LEU A 135 -23.12 8.74 4.73
C LEU A 135 -22.80 8.01 6.04
N ILE A 136 -23.35 8.46 7.17
CA ILE A 136 -23.12 7.83 8.48
C ILE A 136 -23.67 6.38 8.48
N LEU A 137 -24.89 6.18 7.99
CA LEU A 137 -25.49 4.86 7.85
C LEU A 137 -24.67 3.95 6.93
N PHE A 138 -24.22 4.48 5.79
CA PHE A 138 -23.37 3.74 4.85
C PHE A 138 -22.03 3.34 5.46
N CYS A 139 -21.37 4.22 6.21
CA CYS A 139 -20.13 3.90 6.93
C CYS A 139 -20.35 2.81 8.00
N ALA A 140 -21.47 2.85 8.75
CA ALA A 140 -21.79 1.82 9.73
C ALA A 140 -22.04 0.45 9.06
N VAL A 141 -22.86 0.41 8.00
CA VAL A 141 -23.12 -0.80 7.21
C VAL A 141 -21.83 -1.34 6.57
N TYR A 142 -20.95 -0.45 6.09
CA TYR A 142 -19.65 -0.82 5.53
C TYR A 142 -18.74 -1.49 6.55
N ILE A 143 -18.58 -0.91 7.74
CA ILE A 143 -17.72 -1.46 8.80
C ILE A 143 -18.24 -2.83 9.25
N ILE A 144 -19.56 -2.97 9.43
CA ILE A 144 -20.20 -4.23 9.80
C ILE A 144 -19.98 -5.30 8.71
N GLY A 145 -20.23 -4.96 7.43
CA GLY A 145 -20.03 -5.88 6.31
C GLY A 145 -18.57 -6.33 6.17
N LEU A 146 -17.62 -5.39 6.26
CA LEU A 146 -16.19 -5.70 6.23
C LEU A 146 -15.78 -6.61 7.40
N ALA A 147 -16.32 -6.38 8.61
CA ALA A 147 -16.04 -7.22 9.77
C ALA A 147 -16.57 -8.66 9.60
N PHE A 148 -17.77 -8.85 9.06
CA PHE A 148 -18.31 -10.19 8.75
C PHE A 148 -17.51 -10.91 7.65
N ILE A 149 -17.10 -10.19 6.61
CA ILE A 149 -16.25 -10.75 5.54
C ILE A 149 -14.87 -11.12 6.11
N SER A 150 -14.26 -10.27 6.95
CA SER A 150 -12.97 -10.55 7.60
C SER A 150 -13.06 -11.75 8.55
N ARG A 151 -14.12 -11.81 9.37
CA ARG A 151 -14.40 -12.96 10.26
C ARG A 151 -14.50 -14.26 9.49
N THR A 152 -15.29 -14.27 8.41
CA THR A 152 -15.47 -15.44 7.55
C THR A 152 -14.20 -15.82 6.80
N ASN A 153 -13.44 -14.81 6.33
CA ASN A 153 -12.19 -15.05 5.63
C ASN A 153 -11.10 -15.61 6.54
N SER A 154 -10.94 -15.11 7.76
CA SER A 154 -9.70 -15.37 8.52
C SER A 154 -9.87 -15.85 9.97
N PHE A 155 -11.04 -15.69 10.59
CA PHE A 155 -11.23 -15.93 12.04
C PHE A 155 -12.24 -17.04 12.38
N LEU A 156 -12.70 -17.81 11.39
CA LEU A 156 -13.48 -19.04 11.60
C LEU A 156 -12.62 -20.31 11.62
N THR A 157 -11.42 -20.27 11.06
CA THR A 157 -10.45 -21.38 11.07
C THR A 157 -9.41 -21.15 12.16
N PRO A 158 -8.91 -22.21 12.83
CA PRO A 158 -7.82 -22.09 13.80
C PRO A 158 -6.57 -21.46 13.18
N ALA A 159 -5.77 -20.76 13.99
CA ALA A 159 -4.61 -20.01 13.49
C ALA A 159 -3.49 -20.96 13.04
N GLU A 160 -3.29 -22.05 13.76
CA GLU A 160 -2.34 -23.12 13.52
C GLU A 160 -2.58 -23.90 12.21
N SER A 161 -3.78 -23.82 11.63
CA SER A 161 -4.09 -24.43 10.35
C SER A 161 -3.64 -23.59 9.16
N PHE A 162 -3.40 -22.28 9.32
CA PHE A 162 -2.99 -21.44 8.18
C PHE A 162 -1.57 -21.78 7.72
N ILE A 163 -1.44 -22.03 6.43
CA ILE A 163 -0.15 -22.28 5.78
C ILE A 163 0.01 -21.41 4.53
N ASP A 164 1.23 -20.96 4.27
CA ASP A 164 1.59 -20.25 3.05
C ASP A 164 1.69 -21.20 1.85
N CYS A 165 1.57 -20.66 0.64
CA CYS A 165 1.61 -21.43 -0.61
C CYS A 165 2.89 -22.27 -0.80
N THR A 166 4.00 -21.87 -0.17
CA THR A 166 5.31 -22.53 -0.21
C THR A 166 5.57 -23.45 0.99
N SER A 167 4.59 -23.61 1.90
CA SER A 167 4.74 -24.43 3.11
C SER A 167 4.97 -25.89 2.78
N THR A 168 5.88 -26.51 3.53
CA THR A 168 6.42 -27.83 3.23
C THR A 168 6.92 -28.51 4.51
N TYR A 169 7.05 -29.85 4.50
CA TYR A 169 7.59 -30.62 5.62
C TYR A 169 9.10 -30.81 5.56
N TRP A 170 9.74 -30.39 4.47
CA TRP A 170 11.19 -30.43 4.32
C TRP A 170 11.71 -29.07 3.88
N LEU A 171 12.25 -28.34 4.85
CA LEU A 171 12.68 -26.96 4.72
C LEU A 171 13.80 -26.78 3.68
N LYS A 172 13.90 -25.56 3.16
CA LYS A 172 14.99 -25.12 2.27
C LYS A 172 16.28 -24.86 3.06
N ASP A 173 17.37 -24.62 2.34
CA ASP A 173 18.65 -24.11 2.86
C ASP A 173 19.19 -24.93 4.05
N ASP A 174 19.14 -26.26 3.93
CA ASP A 174 19.47 -27.23 4.98
C ASP A 174 18.75 -27.04 6.34
N GLY A 175 17.62 -26.33 6.37
CA GLY A 175 16.85 -26.07 7.61
C GLY A 175 16.31 -27.32 8.31
N CYS A 176 16.30 -28.48 7.65
CA CYS A 176 16.03 -29.78 8.31
C CYS A 176 17.22 -30.34 9.10
N GLY A 177 18.40 -29.73 9.02
CA GLY A 177 19.62 -30.17 9.66
C GLY A 177 20.19 -31.48 9.10
N LEU A 178 21.35 -31.88 9.63
CA LEU A 178 22.00 -33.14 9.27
C LEU A 178 21.05 -34.32 9.48
N ASN A 179 20.92 -35.17 8.45
CA ASN A 179 20.01 -36.32 8.40
C ASN A 179 18.52 -35.98 8.64
N GLY A 180 18.10 -34.72 8.47
CA GLY A 180 16.71 -34.30 8.63
C GLY A 180 16.21 -34.21 10.07
N GLN A 181 17.11 -34.18 11.06
CA GLN A 181 16.77 -34.23 12.49
C GLN A 181 15.79 -33.11 12.91
N SER A 182 15.96 -31.88 12.40
CA SER A 182 15.09 -30.73 12.73
C SER A 182 13.68 -30.84 12.12
N CYS A 183 13.50 -31.65 11.06
CA CYS A 183 12.20 -31.91 10.44
C CYS A 183 11.50 -33.17 10.99
N SER A 184 12.16 -33.90 11.90
CA SER A 184 11.55 -35.01 12.64
C SER A 184 10.47 -34.51 13.62
N PRO A 185 9.52 -35.37 14.05
CA PRO A 185 9.25 -36.72 13.55
C PRO A 185 8.58 -36.68 12.17
N PHE A 186 8.96 -37.64 11.32
CA PHE A 186 8.41 -37.82 9.96
C PHE A 186 7.05 -38.56 9.94
N THR A 187 6.50 -38.86 11.11
CA THR A 187 5.15 -39.38 11.33
C THR A 187 4.54 -38.58 12.48
N ARG A 188 3.38 -37.95 12.25
CA ARG A 188 2.66 -37.11 13.21
C ARG A 188 1.16 -37.43 13.15
N PRO A 189 0.36 -36.98 14.13
CA PRO A 189 -1.09 -36.91 13.98
C PRO A 189 -1.51 -36.19 12.70
N ASP A 190 -2.74 -36.43 12.26
CA ASP A 190 -3.31 -35.78 11.08
C ASP A 190 -3.31 -34.26 11.25
N PHE A 191 -2.84 -33.54 10.23
CA PHE A 191 -2.76 -32.09 10.24
C PHE A 191 -3.85 -31.50 9.34
N GLU A 192 -4.74 -30.70 9.94
CA GLU A 192 -5.75 -29.94 9.22
C GLU A 192 -5.17 -28.58 8.83
N PHE A 193 -5.03 -28.36 7.52
CA PHE A 193 -4.40 -27.19 6.94
C PHE A 193 -5.39 -26.35 6.16
N ARG A 194 -5.02 -25.08 5.98
CA ARG A 194 -5.72 -24.09 5.20
C ARG A 194 -4.77 -23.40 4.24
N CYS A 195 -5.08 -23.49 2.95
CA CYS A 195 -4.38 -22.81 1.88
C CYS A 195 -5.13 -21.56 1.40
N PRO A 196 -4.43 -20.45 1.13
CA PRO A 196 -5.00 -19.31 0.42
C PRO A 196 -5.28 -19.63 -1.06
N GLY A 197 -6.02 -18.75 -1.73
CA GLY A 197 -6.25 -18.81 -3.18
C GLY A 197 -5.06 -18.29 -4.00
N ASP A 198 -5.04 -18.64 -5.28
CA ASP A 198 -4.04 -18.24 -6.30
C ASP A 198 -2.60 -18.76 -6.01
N CYS A 199 -2.43 -19.83 -5.23
CA CYS A 199 -1.11 -20.39 -4.90
C CYS A 199 -0.28 -20.89 -6.09
N LEU A 200 -0.88 -21.07 -7.27
CA LEU A 200 -0.13 -21.41 -8.50
C LEU A 200 0.56 -20.19 -9.12
N SER A 201 0.25 -18.97 -8.68
CA SER A 201 1.01 -17.77 -9.06
C SER A 201 2.40 -17.72 -8.41
N VAL A 202 2.59 -18.46 -7.31
CA VAL A 202 3.88 -18.57 -6.63
C VAL A 202 4.69 -19.70 -7.26
N THR A 203 5.90 -19.38 -7.70
CA THR A 203 6.80 -20.31 -8.38
C THR A 203 8.21 -20.27 -7.77
N LEU A 204 9.01 -21.31 -7.99
CA LEU A 204 10.42 -21.34 -7.61
C LEU A 204 11.19 -20.25 -8.37
N ALA A 205 11.58 -19.18 -7.67
CA ALA A 205 12.44 -18.14 -8.24
C ALA A 205 13.87 -18.66 -8.48
N ASN A 206 14.36 -19.54 -7.60
CA ASN A 206 15.68 -20.13 -7.64
C ASN A 206 15.58 -21.58 -8.16
N PRO A 207 16.56 -22.07 -8.93
CA PRO A 207 16.60 -23.45 -9.38
C PRO A 207 16.76 -24.40 -8.19
N ARG A 208 16.03 -25.52 -8.19
CA ARG A 208 16.11 -26.57 -7.18
C ARG A 208 16.26 -27.94 -7.83
N THR A 209 17.37 -28.61 -7.55
CA THR A 209 17.63 -29.97 -8.02
C THR A 209 16.83 -31.02 -7.22
N VAL A 210 16.25 -31.97 -7.94
CA VAL A 210 15.49 -33.10 -7.41
C VAL A 210 15.94 -34.37 -8.14
N GLY A 211 16.89 -35.09 -7.53
CA GLY A 211 17.56 -36.19 -8.21
C GLY A 211 18.34 -35.66 -9.42
N ALA A 212 18.00 -36.14 -10.61
CA ALA A 212 18.62 -35.70 -11.88
C ALA A 212 17.83 -34.57 -12.60
N ALA A 213 16.70 -34.12 -12.05
CA ALA A 213 15.89 -33.04 -12.63
C ALA A 213 16.14 -31.72 -11.89
N GLU A 214 16.01 -30.59 -12.58
CA GLU A 214 16.06 -29.25 -12.00
C GLU A 214 14.71 -28.56 -12.18
N LEU A 215 14.20 -27.93 -11.12
CA LEU A 215 12.94 -27.19 -11.11
C LEU A 215 13.22 -25.70 -10.95
N VAL A 216 12.74 -24.89 -11.89
CA VAL A 216 12.75 -23.42 -11.83
C VAL A 216 11.46 -22.88 -12.46
N TYR A 217 10.96 -21.75 -11.95
CA TYR A 217 9.75 -21.06 -12.40
C TYR A 217 8.48 -21.94 -12.48
N THR A 218 8.43 -22.98 -11.64
CA THR A 218 7.27 -23.85 -11.44
C THR A 218 7.00 -24.05 -9.94
N SER A 219 5.84 -24.56 -9.56
CA SER A 219 5.56 -24.96 -8.17
C SER A 219 6.32 -26.24 -7.81
N LEU A 220 6.92 -26.29 -6.62
CA LEU A 220 7.65 -27.48 -6.16
C LEU A 220 6.68 -28.61 -5.78
N VAL A 221 6.49 -29.60 -6.66
CA VAL A 221 5.68 -30.79 -6.39
C VAL A 221 6.39 -32.05 -6.91
N VAL A 222 6.51 -33.05 -6.04
CA VAL A 222 7.21 -34.32 -6.32
C VAL A 222 6.33 -35.49 -5.88
N GLY A 223 6.03 -36.40 -6.81
CA GLY A 223 5.11 -37.52 -6.59
C GLY A 223 3.66 -37.23 -6.96
N GLY A 224 2.72 -37.93 -6.32
CA GLY A 224 1.28 -37.82 -6.55
C GLY A 224 0.70 -38.77 -7.61
N GLY A 225 1.54 -39.46 -8.39
CA GLY A 225 1.12 -40.37 -9.47
C GLY A 225 0.83 -41.82 -9.07
N ASP A 226 1.13 -42.22 -7.83
CA ASP A 226 0.76 -43.54 -7.30
C ASP A 226 -0.72 -43.62 -6.88
N SER A 227 -1.22 -44.83 -6.68
CA SER A 227 -2.62 -45.08 -6.33
C SER A 227 -3.09 -44.37 -5.05
N ASN A 228 -2.17 -44.08 -4.12
CA ASN A 228 -2.46 -43.40 -2.86
C ASN A 228 -2.10 -41.89 -2.88
N ARG A 229 -1.69 -41.34 -4.03
CA ARG A 229 -1.28 -39.93 -4.21
C ARG A 229 -0.31 -39.46 -3.13
N THR A 230 0.82 -40.17 -3.04
CA THR A 230 1.92 -39.93 -2.11
C THR A 230 2.82 -38.82 -2.62
N TYR A 231 2.95 -37.76 -1.83
CA TYR A 231 3.81 -36.62 -2.12
C TYR A 231 5.06 -36.66 -1.26
N ARG A 232 6.20 -36.25 -1.84
CA ARG A 232 7.45 -36.13 -1.10
C ARG A 232 7.40 -34.94 -0.15
N GLY A 233 8.01 -35.07 1.01
CA GLY A 233 7.91 -34.11 2.11
C GLY A 233 8.39 -32.69 1.79
N ASP A 234 9.20 -32.51 0.74
CA ASP A 234 9.62 -31.19 0.24
C ASP A 234 8.67 -30.54 -0.78
N SER A 235 7.60 -31.24 -1.18
CA SER A 235 6.54 -30.65 -2.01
C SER A 235 5.84 -29.53 -1.24
N TRP A 236 5.45 -28.47 -1.96
CA TRP A 236 4.59 -27.43 -1.43
C TRP A 236 3.17 -27.98 -1.25
N ILE A 237 2.65 -27.88 -0.01
CA ILE A 237 1.40 -28.54 0.39
C ILE A 237 0.21 -28.01 -0.42
N CYS A 238 0.14 -26.71 -0.68
CA CYS A 238 -1.00 -26.11 -1.39
C CYS A 238 -1.06 -26.50 -2.89
N PRO A 239 0.02 -26.37 -3.69
CA PRO A 239 0.06 -26.92 -5.04
C PRO A 239 -0.17 -28.44 -5.11
N ALA A 240 0.37 -29.23 -4.17
CA ALA A 240 0.10 -30.67 -4.09
C ALA A 240 -1.40 -30.96 -3.79
N ALA A 241 -2.04 -30.19 -2.91
CA ALA A 241 -3.46 -30.31 -2.61
C ALA A 241 -4.35 -29.92 -3.82
N ILE A 242 -3.92 -28.95 -4.63
CA ILE A 242 -4.55 -28.61 -5.91
C ILE A 242 -4.40 -29.76 -6.91
N GLN A 243 -3.19 -30.32 -7.08
CA GLN A 243 -2.94 -31.47 -7.96
C GLN A 243 -3.77 -32.70 -7.53
N ALA A 244 -3.90 -32.92 -6.23
CA ALA A 244 -4.72 -33.99 -5.66
C ALA A 244 -6.24 -33.74 -5.78
N GLY A 245 -6.68 -32.56 -6.21
CA GLY A 245 -8.09 -32.17 -6.30
C GLY A 245 -8.78 -31.93 -4.95
N VAL A 246 -8.01 -31.71 -3.88
CA VAL A 246 -8.52 -31.50 -2.50
C VAL A 246 -8.99 -30.05 -2.32
N ILE A 247 -8.31 -29.10 -2.95
CA ILE A 247 -8.62 -27.66 -2.87
C ILE A 247 -8.68 -27.01 -4.26
N SER A 248 -9.26 -25.81 -4.34
CA SER A 248 -9.36 -25.05 -5.59
C SER A 248 -8.14 -24.17 -5.82
N ALA A 249 -7.60 -24.15 -7.04
CA ALA A 249 -6.52 -23.23 -7.39
C ALA A 249 -6.87 -21.75 -7.18
N SER A 250 -8.11 -21.34 -7.49
CA SER A 250 -8.54 -19.92 -7.41
C SER A 250 -9.15 -19.51 -6.08
N LYS A 251 -9.71 -20.45 -5.30
CA LYS A 251 -10.35 -20.19 -4.00
C LYS A 251 -9.62 -20.78 -2.80
N GLY A 252 -8.46 -21.42 -3.01
CA GLY A 252 -7.77 -22.17 -1.97
C GLY A 252 -8.69 -23.25 -1.38
N GLY A 253 -8.55 -23.50 -0.09
CA GLY A 253 -9.42 -24.39 0.66
C GLY A 253 -8.77 -24.93 1.92
N CYS A 254 -9.52 -25.77 2.63
CA CYS A 254 -9.01 -26.55 3.75
C CYS A 254 -8.92 -28.03 3.35
N GLY A 255 -8.02 -28.75 4.00
CA GLY A 255 -7.86 -30.19 3.84
C GLY A 255 -7.17 -30.79 5.04
N THR A 256 -7.15 -32.12 5.08
CA THR A 256 -6.43 -32.87 6.12
C THR A 256 -5.38 -33.73 5.44
N LEU A 257 -4.15 -33.70 5.96
CA LEU A 257 -3.06 -34.53 5.47
C LEU A 257 -2.49 -35.40 6.60
N ARG A 258 -1.87 -36.51 6.20
CA ARG A 258 -1.17 -37.44 7.08
C ARG A 258 0.27 -37.61 6.60
N LEU A 259 1.23 -37.47 7.51
CA LEU A 259 2.60 -37.88 7.28
C LEU A 259 2.68 -39.41 7.32
N VAL A 260 3.24 -40.03 6.27
CA VAL A 260 3.41 -41.48 6.14
C VAL A 260 4.87 -41.94 6.26
N GLY A 261 5.79 -41.02 6.62
CA GLY A 261 7.19 -41.30 6.87
C GLY A 261 7.98 -41.59 5.59
N ASN A 262 8.80 -42.64 5.63
CA ASN A 262 9.67 -43.04 4.55
C ASN A 262 8.86 -43.63 3.37
N TYR A 263 9.11 -43.14 2.16
CA TYR A 263 8.54 -43.68 0.93
C TYR A 263 9.59 -43.75 -0.19
N THR A 264 9.40 -44.71 -1.10
CA THR A 264 10.28 -45.03 -2.23
C THR A 264 9.53 -44.89 -3.54
N ASP A 265 10.21 -44.36 -4.56
CA ASP A 265 9.71 -44.27 -5.95
C ASP A 265 8.44 -43.40 -6.10
N PHE A 266 8.66 -42.09 -6.04
CA PHE A 266 7.59 -41.11 -6.24
C PHE A 266 7.29 -40.97 -7.73
N LEU A 267 6.09 -41.38 -8.16
CA LEU A 267 5.66 -41.29 -9.56
C LEU A 267 5.16 -39.88 -9.93
N PRO A 268 5.54 -39.32 -11.10
CA PRO A 268 5.05 -38.02 -11.56
C PRO A 268 3.56 -38.07 -11.93
N ALA A 269 2.89 -36.92 -11.85
CA ALA A 269 1.50 -36.75 -12.25
C ALA A 269 1.27 -35.39 -12.92
N VAL A 270 0.19 -35.29 -13.71
CA VAL A 270 -0.33 -34.01 -14.21
C VAL A 270 -1.83 -33.98 -13.96
N ALA A 271 -2.28 -33.09 -13.08
CA ALA A 271 -3.69 -32.95 -12.73
C ALA A 271 -4.01 -31.53 -12.26
N HIS A 272 -5.24 -31.06 -12.52
CA HIS A 272 -5.75 -29.75 -12.09
C HIS A 272 -4.83 -28.53 -12.42
N GLY A 273 -4.06 -28.62 -13.50
CA GLY A 273 -3.12 -27.56 -13.93
C GLY A 273 -1.74 -27.62 -13.27
N VAL A 274 -1.46 -28.63 -12.45
CA VAL A 274 -0.18 -28.81 -11.76
C VAL A 274 0.53 -30.06 -12.31
N SER A 275 1.77 -29.87 -12.76
CA SER A 275 2.68 -30.95 -13.15
C SER A 275 3.66 -31.22 -12.02
N SER A 276 3.85 -32.49 -11.65
CA SER A 276 4.83 -32.92 -10.66
C SER A 276 5.89 -33.80 -11.30
N ILE A 277 7.09 -33.78 -10.72
CA ILE A 277 8.19 -34.64 -11.16
C ILE A 277 8.27 -35.92 -10.35
N GLY A 278 8.91 -36.93 -10.94
CA GLY A 278 9.19 -38.20 -10.26
C GLY A 278 10.47 -38.14 -9.45
N PHE A 279 10.61 -39.07 -8.50
CA PHE A 279 11.85 -39.30 -7.76
C PHE A 279 12.05 -40.80 -7.52
N PRO A 280 12.83 -41.50 -8.37
CA PRO A 280 13.03 -42.95 -8.32
C PRO A 280 14.06 -43.35 -7.26
N SER A 281 13.85 -42.89 -6.02
CA SER A 281 14.70 -43.19 -4.87
C SER A 281 13.90 -43.03 -3.57
N ILE A 282 14.57 -43.25 -2.44
CA ILE A 282 14.01 -43.22 -1.10
C ILE A 282 14.03 -41.80 -0.50
N PHE A 283 12.99 -41.40 0.21
CA PHE A 283 12.96 -40.12 0.93
C PHE A 283 12.30 -40.26 2.31
N PRO A 284 12.89 -39.71 3.39
CA PRO A 284 12.51 -40.02 4.77
C PRO A 284 11.16 -39.42 5.22
N SER A 285 10.64 -38.41 4.52
CA SER A 285 9.40 -37.71 4.84
C SER A 285 8.47 -37.67 3.62
N SER A 286 7.22 -38.09 3.78
CA SER A 286 6.20 -38.06 2.73
C SER A 286 4.82 -37.91 3.34
N PHE A 287 3.88 -37.38 2.56
CA PHE A 287 2.51 -37.14 3.00
C PHE A 287 1.46 -37.58 1.98
N ARG A 288 0.24 -37.80 2.48
CA ARG A 288 -0.96 -38.08 1.69
C ARG A 288 -2.10 -37.21 2.21
N PHE A 289 -3.01 -36.84 1.31
CA PHE A 289 -4.25 -36.16 1.68
C PHE A 289 -5.33 -37.18 2.05
N LEU A 290 -6.14 -36.84 3.04
CA LEU A 290 -7.30 -37.63 3.45
C LEU A 290 -8.56 -37.11 2.73
N GLY A 291 -9.51 -38.01 2.44
CA GLY A 291 -10.75 -37.68 1.71
C GLY A 291 -11.79 -36.89 2.51
N SER A 292 -11.49 -36.53 3.75
CA SER A 292 -12.38 -35.84 4.69
C SER A 292 -11.59 -34.87 5.56
N THR A 293 -12.13 -33.69 5.81
CA THR A 293 -11.61 -32.69 6.75
C THR A 293 -12.76 -32.17 7.62
N SER A 294 -12.46 -31.78 8.86
CA SER A 294 -13.44 -31.14 9.75
C SER A 294 -13.64 -29.65 9.41
N LEU A 295 -12.64 -29.03 8.76
CA LEU A 295 -12.62 -27.61 8.43
C LEU A 295 -13.40 -27.31 7.15
N SER A 296 -14.38 -26.41 7.25
CA SER A 296 -15.01 -25.77 6.08
C SER A 296 -14.43 -24.37 5.90
N CYS A 297 -13.59 -24.18 4.88
CA CYS A 297 -13.02 -22.88 4.58
C CYS A 297 -12.82 -22.65 3.07
N THR A 298 -12.92 -21.38 2.67
CA THR A 298 -12.59 -20.89 1.32
C THR A 298 -11.93 -19.52 1.45
N ASP A 299 -11.03 -19.20 0.53
CA ASP A 299 -10.49 -17.85 0.41
C ASP A 299 -11.51 -16.94 -0.26
N ILE A 300 -11.89 -15.86 0.43
CA ILE A 300 -12.89 -14.90 -0.03
C ILE A 300 -12.31 -13.49 -0.21
N ARG A 301 -10.98 -13.34 -0.29
CA ARG A 301 -10.31 -12.04 -0.52
C ARG A 301 -10.80 -11.31 -1.78
N SER A 302 -11.15 -12.07 -2.82
CA SER A 302 -11.70 -11.53 -4.08
C SER A 302 -13.11 -10.97 -3.92
N TYR A 303 -13.95 -11.59 -3.10
CA TYR A 303 -15.25 -11.04 -2.71
C TYR A 303 -15.09 -9.79 -1.82
N ALA A 304 -14.10 -9.78 -0.93
CA ALA A 304 -13.75 -8.59 -0.15
C ALA A 304 -13.30 -7.43 -1.07
N LEU A 305 -12.48 -7.69 -2.09
CA LEU A 305 -12.10 -6.68 -3.09
C LEU A 305 -13.33 -6.13 -3.83
N ALA A 306 -14.18 -7.01 -4.37
CA ALA A 306 -15.40 -6.61 -5.07
C ALA A 306 -16.33 -5.76 -4.18
N TYR A 307 -16.52 -6.16 -2.92
CA TYR A 307 -17.29 -5.39 -1.93
C TYR A 307 -16.73 -3.98 -1.72
N ASN A 308 -15.42 -3.87 -1.50
CA ASN A 308 -14.77 -2.58 -1.27
C ASN A 308 -14.80 -1.68 -2.52
N VAL A 309 -14.62 -2.24 -3.73
CA VAL A 309 -14.74 -1.52 -5.01
C VAL A 309 -16.16 -0.98 -5.22
N ILE A 310 -17.19 -1.79 -4.93
CA ILE A 310 -18.60 -1.37 -5.00
C ILE A 310 -18.88 -0.26 -3.99
N CYS A 311 -18.47 -0.43 -2.73
CA CYS A 311 -18.69 0.57 -1.68
C CYS A 311 -17.99 1.91 -1.99
N THR A 312 -16.74 1.89 -2.42
CA THR A 312 -16.01 3.12 -2.81
C THR A 312 -16.58 3.76 -4.07
N SER A 313 -17.11 2.98 -5.02
CA SER A 313 -17.85 3.50 -6.18
C SER A 313 -19.14 4.21 -5.75
N ILE A 314 -19.91 3.61 -4.84
CA ILE A 314 -21.13 4.21 -4.25
C ILE A 314 -20.79 5.53 -3.53
N LEU A 315 -19.71 5.55 -2.74
CA LEU A 315 -19.22 6.75 -2.05
C LEU A 315 -18.92 7.89 -3.04
N MET A 316 -18.23 7.59 -4.15
CA MET A 316 -17.73 8.60 -5.09
C MET A 316 -18.74 9.00 -6.19
N LEU A 317 -19.71 8.15 -6.53
CA LEU A 317 -20.74 8.41 -7.55
C LEU A 317 -22.08 8.87 -6.99
N LEU A 318 -22.51 8.36 -5.83
CA LEU A 318 -23.85 8.61 -5.28
C LEU A 318 -23.80 9.54 -4.08
N LEU A 319 -23.12 9.15 -2.99
CA LEU A 319 -23.10 9.91 -1.74
C LEU A 319 -22.34 11.23 -1.87
N ARG A 320 -21.21 11.21 -2.60
CA ARG A 320 -20.40 12.38 -2.97
C ARG A 320 -20.19 13.38 -1.82
N PRO A 321 -19.59 12.94 -0.71
CA PRO A 321 -19.24 13.86 0.37
C PRO A 321 -18.12 14.81 -0.08
N GLU A 322 -17.81 15.80 0.75
CA GLU A 322 -16.73 16.74 0.47
C GLU A 322 -15.38 16.01 0.28
N PRO A 323 -14.46 16.53 -0.55
CA PRO A 323 -13.19 15.86 -0.91
C PRO A 323 -12.39 15.28 0.27
N ILE A 324 -12.40 15.96 1.42
CA ILE A 324 -11.70 15.50 2.64
C ILE A 324 -12.22 14.16 3.15
N TRP A 325 -13.54 13.93 3.12
CA TRP A 325 -14.15 12.66 3.53
C TRP A 325 -13.83 11.55 2.54
N ILE A 326 -13.84 11.85 1.23
CA ILE A 326 -13.45 10.88 0.19
C ILE A 326 -12.01 10.40 0.44
N PHE A 327 -11.07 11.32 0.66
CA PHE A 327 -9.68 10.98 0.94
C PHE A 327 -9.53 10.06 2.16
N TRP A 328 -10.09 10.44 3.32
CA TRP A 328 -9.98 9.64 4.54
C TRP A 328 -10.71 8.30 4.44
N CYS A 329 -11.87 8.25 3.77
CA CYS A 329 -12.55 6.98 3.50
C CYS A 329 -11.71 6.06 2.62
N LEU A 330 -11.13 6.57 1.52
CA LEU A 330 -10.24 5.77 0.66
C LEU A 330 -9.02 5.26 1.43
N LEU A 331 -8.35 6.13 2.20
CA LEU A 331 -7.20 5.72 3.03
C LEU A 331 -7.58 4.61 4.02
N CYS A 332 -8.69 4.75 4.75
CA CYS A 332 -9.15 3.74 5.70
C CYS A 332 -9.56 2.42 5.01
N VAL A 333 -10.35 2.49 3.93
CA VAL A 333 -10.76 1.31 3.15
C VAL A 333 -9.54 0.59 2.58
N GLY A 334 -8.61 1.34 1.99
CA GLY A 334 -7.33 0.84 1.48
C GLY A 334 -6.55 0.13 2.57
N PHE A 335 -6.20 0.84 3.65
CA PHE A 335 -5.42 0.31 4.78
C PHE A 335 -5.99 -0.99 5.36
N TRP A 336 -7.29 -1.07 5.62
CA TRP A 336 -7.90 -2.29 6.15
C TRP A 336 -8.03 -3.39 5.09
N HIS A 337 -8.15 -3.05 3.80
CA HIS A 337 -8.06 -4.02 2.71
C HIS A 337 -6.64 -4.59 2.51
N ILE A 338 -5.59 -3.78 2.73
CA ILE A 338 -4.20 -4.23 2.85
C ILE A 338 -4.14 -5.31 3.93
N THR A 339 -4.43 -4.87 5.16
CA THR A 339 -4.11 -5.54 6.42
C THR A 339 -4.89 -6.84 6.64
N LEU A 340 -6.11 -6.95 6.11
CA LEU A 340 -7.01 -8.09 6.38
C LEU A 340 -7.14 -9.11 5.23
N PHE A 341 -6.79 -8.74 3.99
CA PHE A 341 -7.16 -9.54 2.81
C PHE A 341 -6.08 -9.65 1.74
N SER A 342 -5.55 -8.50 1.27
CA SER A 342 -4.72 -8.49 0.05
C SER A 342 -3.25 -8.81 0.30
N ASP A 343 -2.68 -8.31 1.41
CA ASP A 343 -1.31 -8.61 1.84
C ASP A 343 -1.22 -8.47 3.37
N PRO A 344 -1.82 -9.41 4.12
CA PRO A 344 -1.79 -9.39 5.58
C PRO A 344 -0.38 -9.77 6.07
N ARG A 345 0.10 -9.12 7.14
CA ARG A 345 1.45 -9.39 7.71
C ARG A 345 1.63 -10.80 8.27
N SER A 346 0.51 -11.47 8.54
CA SER A 346 0.43 -12.81 9.09
C SER A 346 -0.83 -13.47 8.54
N SER A 347 -0.83 -14.80 8.50
CA SER A 347 -2.00 -15.61 8.12
C SER A 347 -2.33 -16.51 9.32
N PRO A 348 -3.41 -16.26 10.08
CA PRO A 348 -4.40 -15.19 9.94
C PRO A 348 -3.86 -13.80 10.34
N PRO A 349 -4.51 -12.69 9.93
CA PRO A 349 -4.04 -11.33 10.20
C PRO A 349 -4.19 -10.96 11.68
N LEU A 350 -3.08 -10.55 12.31
CA LEU A 350 -3.08 -10.02 13.67
C LEU A 350 -3.70 -8.61 13.71
N LEU A 351 -4.83 -8.48 14.39
CA LEU A 351 -5.53 -7.19 14.54
C LEU A 351 -4.70 -6.17 15.34
N SER A 352 -3.88 -6.64 16.30
CA SER A 352 -2.92 -5.82 17.06
C SER A 352 -2.04 -4.98 16.15
N ASP A 353 -1.49 -5.60 15.11
CA ASP A 353 -0.51 -5.01 14.21
C ASP A 353 -1.19 -4.05 13.24
N GLY A 354 -2.44 -4.36 12.87
CA GLY A 354 -3.33 -3.45 12.18
C GLY A 354 -3.52 -2.16 12.97
N PHE A 355 -4.04 -2.25 14.21
CA PHE A 355 -4.28 -1.08 15.05
C PHE A 355 -3.00 -0.31 15.41
N GLY A 356 -1.91 -1.00 15.76
CA GLY A 356 -0.63 -0.37 16.11
C GLY A 356 -0.01 0.44 14.96
N THR A 357 -0.24 0.03 13.71
CA THR A 357 0.29 0.74 12.53
C THR A 357 -0.72 1.64 11.81
N PHE A 358 -1.97 1.68 12.27
CA PHE A 358 -3.02 2.51 11.68
C PHE A 358 -2.82 4.01 11.99
N LEU A 359 -2.48 4.38 13.22
CA LEU A 359 -2.23 5.77 13.59
C LEU A 359 -1.03 6.38 12.81
N PRO A 360 0.13 5.70 12.67
CA PRO A 360 1.19 6.14 11.76
C PRO A 360 0.73 6.31 10.31
N ALA A 361 -0.12 5.41 9.80
CA ALA A 361 -0.68 5.52 8.45
C ALA A 361 -1.60 6.74 8.30
N LEU A 362 -2.40 7.07 9.32
CA LEU A 362 -3.21 8.29 9.34
C LEU A 362 -2.34 9.56 9.37
N PHE A 363 -1.24 9.57 10.13
CA PHE A 363 -0.31 10.69 10.18
C PHE A 363 0.37 10.94 8.82
N VAL A 364 0.85 9.88 8.16
CA VAL A 364 1.42 9.97 6.81
C VAL A 364 0.34 10.38 5.79
N GLY A 365 -0.89 9.88 5.93
CA GLY A 365 -2.05 10.32 5.16
C GLY A 365 -2.34 11.82 5.29
N TYR A 366 -2.21 12.39 6.50
CA TYR A 366 -2.34 13.83 6.70
C TYR A 366 -1.28 14.61 5.92
N ALA A 367 -0.04 14.11 5.85
CA ALA A 367 0.99 14.72 5.02
C ALA A 367 0.57 14.72 3.54
N PHE A 368 0.13 13.58 3.00
CA PHE A 368 -0.33 13.47 1.60
C PHE A 368 -1.52 14.38 1.28
N TRP A 369 -2.45 14.52 2.23
CA TRP A 369 -3.54 15.49 2.15
C TRP A 369 -3.01 16.91 1.98
N ARG A 370 -2.09 17.33 2.87
CA ARG A 370 -1.53 18.68 2.89
C ARG A 370 -0.59 18.98 1.73
N THR A 371 0.12 18.00 1.18
CA THR A 371 1.13 18.22 0.12
C THR A 371 0.60 18.00 -1.29
N ALA A 372 -0.44 17.19 -1.50
CA ALA A 372 -0.93 16.85 -2.83
C ALA A 372 -2.46 16.93 -2.95
N TRP A 373 -3.19 16.09 -2.20
CA TRP A 373 -4.61 15.84 -2.45
C TRP A 373 -5.52 17.05 -2.21
N TRP A 374 -5.16 17.95 -1.28
CA TRP A 374 -5.87 19.22 -1.05
C TRP A 374 -5.93 20.11 -2.31
N PHE A 375 -4.89 20.07 -3.15
CA PHE A 375 -4.81 20.93 -4.34
C PHE A 375 -5.54 20.34 -5.55
N THR A 376 -5.71 19.01 -5.59
CA THR A 376 -6.20 18.29 -6.77
C THR A 376 -7.62 17.75 -6.63
N LEU A 377 -7.93 17.00 -5.57
CA LEU A 377 -9.20 16.29 -5.44
C LEU A 377 -10.43 17.23 -5.46
N PRO A 378 -10.43 18.42 -4.82
CA PRO A 378 -11.54 19.36 -4.92
C PRO A 378 -11.84 19.84 -6.34
N LYS A 379 -10.86 19.84 -7.26
CA LYS A 379 -11.07 20.24 -8.66
C LYS A 379 -11.82 19.20 -9.49
N PHE A 380 -12.14 18.04 -8.92
CA PHE A 380 -12.95 16.99 -9.52
C PHE A 380 -14.33 16.82 -8.84
N GLU A 381 -14.76 17.73 -7.95
CA GLU A 381 -16.06 17.62 -7.27
C GLU A 381 -17.26 17.67 -8.24
N GLU A 382 -17.16 18.49 -9.28
CA GLU A 382 -18.19 18.66 -10.32
C GLU A 382 -18.16 17.55 -11.39
N MET A 383 -17.23 16.59 -11.31
CA MET A 383 -17.03 15.55 -12.33
C MET A 383 -16.98 14.16 -11.68
N PRO A 384 -18.10 13.65 -11.13
CA PRO A 384 -18.12 12.38 -10.40
C PRO A 384 -17.66 11.16 -11.23
N LEU A 385 -17.98 11.09 -12.52
CA LEU A 385 -17.57 9.97 -13.39
C LEU A 385 -16.07 10.03 -13.68
N GLU A 386 -15.53 11.20 -14.09
CA GLU A 386 -14.09 11.36 -14.26
C GLU A 386 -13.32 11.15 -12.96
N ARG A 387 -13.87 11.56 -11.80
CA ARG A 387 -13.23 11.35 -10.50
C ARG A 387 -13.10 9.86 -10.17
N VAL A 388 -14.06 9.02 -10.54
CA VAL A 388 -13.94 7.56 -10.42
C VAL A 388 -12.89 7.01 -11.38
N VAL A 389 -12.88 7.42 -12.64
CA VAL A 389 -11.89 6.95 -13.62
C VAL A 389 -10.46 7.32 -13.22
N TRP A 390 -10.23 8.55 -12.74
CA TRP A 390 -8.89 9.08 -12.50
C TRP A 390 -8.35 8.90 -11.08
N TYR A 391 -9.20 8.69 -10.07
CA TYR A 391 -8.76 8.36 -8.71
C TYR A 391 -9.09 6.91 -8.32
N LEU A 392 -10.33 6.45 -8.53
CA LEU A 392 -10.76 5.18 -7.95
C LEU A 392 -10.14 3.96 -8.66
N ALA A 393 -10.02 3.98 -9.98
CA ALA A 393 -9.38 2.88 -10.71
C ALA A 393 -7.85 2.80 -10.45
N PRO A 394 -7.08 3.91 -10.48
CA PRO A 394 -5.68 3.90 -10.06
C PRO A 394 -5.50 3.52 -8.58
N PHE A 395 -6.37 4.01 -7.69
CA PHE A 395 -6.35 3.63 -6.27
C PHE A 395 -6.48 2.11 -6.09
N TRP A 396 -7.47 1.47 -6.72
CA TRP A 396 -7.61 0.02 -6.61
C TRP A 396 -6.48 -0.75 -7.30
N ALA A 397 -5.87 -0.21 -8.37
CA ALA A 397 -4.68 -0.78 -8.97
C ALA A 397 -3.45 -0.69 -8.06
N GLY A 398 -3.24 0.42 -7.36
CA GLY A 398 -2.15 0.60 -6.39
C GLY A 398 -2.37 -0.17 -5.09
N VAL A 399 -3.60 -0.23 -4.61
CA VAL A 399 -3.98 -1.15 -3.53
C VAL A 399 -3.69 -2.58 -3.97
N TYR A 400 -3.98 -3.01 -5.21
CA TYR A 400 -3.70 -4.38 -5.65
C TYR A 400 -2.30 -4.57 -6.30
N PHE A 401 -1.37 -3.61 -6.12
CA PHE A 401 -0.13 -3.52 -6.89
C PHE A 401 0.71 -4.80 -6.83
N ASN A 402 0.96 -5.34 -5.64
CA ASN A 402 1.80 -6.54 -5.43
C ASN A 402 1.25 -7.76 -6.20
N VAL A 403 -0.07 -7.86 -6.35
CA VAL A 403 -0.73 -8.98 -7.07
C VAL A 403 -0.83 -8.72 -8.59
N LEU A 404 -0.88 -7.45 -9.01
CA LEU A 404 -0.82 -7.08 -10.42
C LEU A 404 0.60 -7.21 -10.98
N THR A 405 1.61 -6.82 -10.21
CA THR A 405 3.03 -6.86 -10.62
C THR A 405 3.63 -8.27 -10.55
N ALA A 406 3.18 -9.15 -9.65
CA ALA A 406 3.57 -10.56 -9.64
C ALA A 406 3.27 -11.33 -10.94
N LYS A 407 2.49 -10.75 -11.87
CA LYS A 407 2.19 -11.31 -13.20
C LYS A 407 3.05 -10.69 -14.32
N ILE A 408 3.90 -9.72 -13.97
CA ILE A 408 4.88 -9.09 -14.85
C ILE A 408 6.24 -9.74 -14.53
N PRO A 409 6.96 -10.31 -15.52
CA PRO A 409 8.22 -11.03 -15.26
C PRO A 409 9.40 -10.07 -15.00
N ILE A 410 9.29 -9.19 -14.00
CA ILE A 410 10.30 -8.21 -13.58
C ILE A 410 10.23 -8.08 -12.05
N ASP A 411 10.98 -8.92 -11.33
CA ASP A 411 10.93 -8.96 -9.87
C ASP A 411 12.07 -8.14 -9.23
N ARG A 412 13.33 -8.41 -9.59
CA ARG A 412 14.51 -7.84 -8.91
C ARG A 412 15.39 -6.96 -9.81
N LEU A 413 15.06 -6.83 -11.10
CA LEU A 413 15.89 -6.16 -12.13
C LEU A 413 17.32 -6.73 -12.25
N VAL A 414 17.51 -8.00 -11.87
CA VAL A 414 18.78 -8.73 -11.98
C VAL A 414 18.89 -9.39 -13.37
N ALA A 415 20.12 -9.62 -13.84
CA ALA A 415 20.38 -10.23 -15.15
C ALA A 415 19.71 -11.61 -15.34
N SER A 416 19.57 -12.40 -14.27
CA SER A 416 18.82 -13.67 -14.26
C SER A 416 17.36 -13.48 -14.66
N ASP A 417 16.70 -12.46 -14.12
CA ASP A 417 15.27 -12.20 -14.35
C ASP A 417 15.02 -11.70 -15.78
N LEU A 418 15.98 -10.96 -16.35
CA LEU A 418 15.90 -10.43 -17.71
C LEU A 418 16.01 -11.51 -18.79
N ASN A 419 16.55 -12.69 -18.47
CA ASN A 419 16.61 -13.84 -19.37
C ASN A 419 15.27 -14.60 -19.49
N ARG A 420 14.24 -14.24 -18.69
CA ARG A 420 12.90 -14.81 -18.81
C ARG A 420 12.19 -14.34 -20.07
N ASP A 421 11.41 -15.23 -20.67
CA ASP A 421 10.56 -14.91 -21.81
C ASP A 421 9.64 -13.72 -21.51
N GLY A 422 9.75 -12.67 -22.33
CA GLY A 422 8.94 -11.45 -22.23
C GLY A 422 9.40 -10.41 -21.20
N ALA A 423 10.41 -10.69 -20.35
CA ALA A 423 10.91 -9.74 -19.34
C ALA A 423 11.43 -8.43 -19.96
N ILE A 424 12.27 -8.54 -21.00
CA ILE A 424 12.80 -7.38 -21.74
C ILE A 424 11.66 -6.57 -22.39
N SER A 425 10.69 -7.25 -23.00
CA SER A 425 9.53 -6.60 -23.62
C SER A 425 8.68 -5.84 -22.61
N ALA A 426 8.40 -6.43 -21.46
CA ALA A 426 7.68 -5.79 -20.37
C ALA A 426 8.45 -4.57 -19.83
N LEU A 427 9.78 -4.68 -19.66
CA LEU A 427 10.63 -3.60 -19.16
C LEU A 427 10.60 -2.38 -20.09
N VAL A 428 10.75 -2.61 -21.40
CA VAL A 428 10.70 -1.54 -22.41
C VAL A 428 9.33 -0.86 -22.42
N ILE A 429 8.23 -1.61 -22.34
CA ILE A 429 6.86 -1.05 -22.30
C ILE A 429 6.66 -0.20 -21.04
N VAL A 430 7.01 -0.71 -19.87
CA VAL A 430 6.89 0.02 -18.59
C VAL A 430 7.75 1.28 -18.61
N ALA A 431 9.00 1.21 -19.07
CA ALA A 431 9.89 2.36 -19.18
C ALA A 431 9.33 3.45 -20.10
N ILE A 432 8.77 3.09 -21.27
CA ILE A 432 8.12 4.04 -22.19
C ILE A 432 6.93 4.73 -21.52
N ILE A 433 6.07 3.97 -20.83
CA ILE A 433 4.90 4.52 -20.11
C ILE A 433 5.33 5.50 -19.02
N VAL A 434 6.31 5.11 -18.20
CA VAL A 434 6.86 5.96 -17.11
C VAL A 434 7.48 7.24 -17.68
N VAL A 435 8.27 7.17 -18.76
CA VAL A 435 8.85 8.35 -19.41
C VAL A 435 7.76 9.29 -19.95
N ILE A 436 6.70 8.77 -20.56
CA ILE A 436 5.57 9.59 -21.04
C ILE A 436 4.87 10.29 -19.88
N ILE A 437 4.63 9.61 -18.76
CA ILE A 437 4.02 10.18 -17.55
C ILE A 437 4.91 11.30 -16.97
N ILE A 438 6.22 11.05 -16.82
CA ILE A 438 7.18 12.05 -16.30
C ILE A 438 7.24 13.29 -17.20
N LEU A 439 7.36 13.12 -18.52
CA LEU A 439 7.42 14.24 -19.47
C LEU A 439 6.12 15.07 -19.45
N ASN A 440 4.97 14.42 -19.31
CA ASN A 440 3.68 15.09 -19.16
C ASN A 440 3.62 15.89 -17.85
N GLN A 441 4.00 15.28 -16.72
CA GLN A 441 3.97 15.94 -15.42
C GLN A 441 4.92 17.13 -15.35
N VAL A 442 6.14 17.01 -15.90
CA VAL A 442 7.09 18.14 -16.04
C VAL A 442 6.50 19.28 -16.89
N TRP A 443 5.83 18.96 -18.00
CA TRP A 443 5.18 19.96 -18.86
C TRP A 443 4.00 20.67 -18.17
N VAL A 444 3.21 19.93 -17.39
CA VAL A 444 2.12 20.44 -16.55
C VAL A 444 2.67 21.38 -15.47
N ILE A 445 3.69 20.96 -14.72
CA ILE A 445 4.35 21.78 -13.68
C ILE A 445 4.97 23.04 -14.29
N ARG A 446 5.59 22.95 -15.47
CA ARG A 446 6.12 24.11 -16.22
C ARG A 446 5.03 25.10 -16.61
N LYS A 447 3.87 24.63 -17.10
CA LYS A 447 2.73 25.49 -17.45
C LYS A 447 2.15 26.24 -16.24
N ALA A 448 2.17 25.59 -15.07
CA ALA A 448 1.76 26.20 -13.80
C ALA A 448 2.83 27.15 -13.20
N GLY A 449 3.99 27.33 -13.85
CA GLY A 449 5.07 28.21 -13.36
C GLY A 449 5.83 27.68 -12.12
N MET A 450 5.58 26.43 -11.72
CA MET A 450 6.11 25.86 -10.47
C MET A 450 7.38 25.02 -10.64
N LEU A 451 7.97 24.95 -11.86
CA LEU A 451 9.09 24.04 -12.15
C LEU A 451 10.28 24.26 -11.23
N PHE A 452 10.77 25.51 -11.10
CA PHE A 452 11.90 25.82 -10.23
C PHE A 452 11.59 25.68 -8.73
N TYR A 453 10.33 25.89 -8.33
CA TYR A 453 9.88 25.71 -6.94
C TYR A 453 10.00 24.25 -6.49
N TYR A 454 9.59 23.30 -7.34
CA TYR A 454 9.79 21.89 -7.07
C TYR A 454 11.25 21.47 -7.28
N LEU A 455 11.86 21.81 -8.43
CA LEU A 455 13.22 21.38 -8.77
C LEU A 455 14.24 21.60 -7.64
N TRP A 456 14.28 22.80 -7.05
CA TRP A 456 15.20 23.08 -5.93
C TRP A 456 14.91 22.23 -4.68
N ARG A 457 13.63 22.01 -4.34
CA ARG A 457 13.25 21.15 -3.20
C ARG A 457 13.65 19.70 -3.42
N TYR A 458 13.49 19.18 -4.64
CA TYR A 458 13.90 17.81 -4.97
C TYR A 458 15.43 17.66 -5.04
N ILE A 459 16.17 18.71 -5.42
CA ILE A 459 17.64 18.74 -5.29
C ILE A 459 18.04 18.66 -3.80
N LEU A 460 17.41 19.42 -2.90
CA LEU A 460 17.70 19.35 -1.47
C LEU A 460 17.38 17.96 -0.88
N VAL A 461 16.25 17.36 -1.27
CA VAL A 461 15.91 15.98 -0.88
C VAL A 461 16.92 14.98 -1.42
N GLY A 462 17.35 15.11 -2.68
CA GLY A 462 18.38 14.27 -3.29
C GLY A 462 19.73 14.37 -2.57
N ILE A 463 20.13 15.58 -2.14
CA ILE A 463 21.33 15.79 -1.32
C ILE A 463 21.17 15.11 0.05
N ALA A 464 20.02 15.25 0.70
CA ALA A 464 19.77 14.60 1.99
C ALA A 464 19.82 13.05 1.88
N VAL A 465 19.22 12.48 0.82
CA VAL A 465 19.31 11.04 0.54
C VAL A 465 20.75 10.61 0.23
N ALA A 466 21.51 11.39 -0.54
CA ALA A 466 22.91 11.10 -0.82
C ALA A 466 23.79 11.12 0.44
N VAL A 467 23.53 12.04 1.37
CA VAL A 467 24.21 12.08 2.68
C VAL A 467 23.87 10.84 3.51
N LEU A 468 22.58 10.46 3.59
CA LEU A 468 22.15 9.25 4.31
C LEU A 468 22.73 7.96 3.68
N ALA A 469 22.78 7.88 2.35
CA ALA A 469 23.40 6.76 1.62
C ALA A 469 24.93 6.72 1.71
N SER A 470 25.57 7.80 2.20
CA SER A 470 27.02 7.87 2.43
C SER A 470 27.40 7.54 3.88
N LEU A 471 26.45 7.18 4.74
CA LEU A 471 26.75 6.82 6.14
C LEU A 471 27.44 5.44 6.18
N PRO A 472 28.64 5.33 6.78
CA PRO A 472 29.35 4.06 6.85
C PRO A 472 28.59 3.05 7.70
N GLY A 473 28.55 1.79 7.26
CA GLY A 473 27.83 0.70 7.95
C GLY A 473 26.32 0.63 7.67
N LEU A 474 25.76 1.54 6.85
CA LEU A 474 24.37 1.45 6.39
C LEU A 474 24.28 1.21 4.88
N THR A 475 23.34 0.37 4.47
CA THR A 475 23.02 0.09 3.06
C THR A 475 21.70 0.76 2.68
N PHE A 476 21.74 1.73 1.75
CA PHE A 476 20.53 2.42 1.30
C PHE A 476 19.72 1.58 0.31
N ARG A 477 18.69 0.88 0.82
CA ARG A 477 17.72 0.14 -0.01
C ARG A 477 16.48 1.00 -0.27
N LEU A 478 16.43 1.63 -1.45
CA LEU A 478 15.24 2.36 -1.90
C LEU A 478 14.12 1.38 -2.26
N HIS A 479 13.28 1.03 -1.30
CA HIS A 479 12.03 0.35 -1.57
C HIS A 479 11.09 1.26 -2.38
N HIS A 480 10.32 0.65 -3.29
CA HIS A 480 9.55 1.41 -4.29
C HIS A 480 8.46 2.31 -3.66
N TYR A 481 7.94 1.95 -2.48
CA TYR A 481 7.03 2.81 -1.71
C TYR A 481 7.68 4.12 -1.28
N ILE A 482 8.98 4.14 -0.96
CA ILE A 482 9.70 5.39 -0.62
C ILE A 482 9.74 6.30 -1.85
N ALA A 483 10.01 5.75 -3.04
CA ALA A 483 10.00 6.52 -4.27
C ALA A 483 8.63 7.17 -4.55
N ALA A 484 7.53 6.44 -4.31
CA ALA A 484 6.18 6.98 -4.48
C ALA A 484 5.82 8.04 -3.40
N ILE A 485 6.29 7.91 -2.15
CA ILE A 485 6.20 8.98 -1.13
C ILE A 485 6.91 10.24 -1.60
N LEU A 486 8.14 10.08 -2.11
CA LEU A 486 8.94 11.20 -2.59
C LEU A 486 8.33 11.87 -3.81
N VAL A 487 7.69 11.13 -4.73
CA VAL A 487 7.05 11.67 -5.94
C VAL A 487 5.71 12.35 -5.65
N MET A 488 5.01 11.97 -4.57
CA MET A 488 3.64 12.45 -4.30
C MET A 488 3.45 13.99 -4.33
N PRO A 489 4.35 14.83 -3.79
CA PRO A 489 4.20 16.29 -3.91
C PRO A 489 4.27 16.82 -5.36
N LEU A 490 4.82 16.08 -6.33
CA LEU A 490 4.74 16.47 -7.75
C LEU A 490 3.32 16.42 -8.31
N THR A 491 2.41 15.66 -7.68
CA THR A 491 1.01 15.56 -8.10
C THR A 491 0.15 16.72 -7.61
N ALA A 492 0.69 17.68 -6.85
CA ALA A 492 -0.03 18.85 -6.32
C ALA A 492 -0.54 19.87 -7.39
N VAL A 493 -0.46 19.54 -8.68
CA VAL A 493 -1.03 20.34 -9.78
C VAL A 493 -2.35 19.70 -10.23
N PRO A 494 -3.49 20.41 -10.29
CA PRO A 494 -4.78 19.82 -10.68
C PRO A 494 -4.84 19.44 -12.17
N SER A 495 -4.30 18.27 -12.50
CA SER A 495 -4.31 17.64 -13.82
C SER A 495 -4.80 16.20 -13.71
N ARG A 496 -5.22 15.60 -14.83
CA ARG A 496 -5.64 14.18 -14.86
C ARG A 496 -4.48 13.22 -14.57
N VAL A 497 -3.27 13.53 -15.04
CA VAL A 497 -2.06 12.72 -14.79
C VAL A 497 -1.69 12.76 -13.31
N SER A 498 -1.82 13.92 -12.67
CA SER A 498 -1.64 14.07 -11.23
C SER A 498 -2.61 13.19 -10.42
N ALA A 499 -3.86 13.06 -10.85
CA ALA A 499 -4.84 12.20 -10.20
C ALA A 499 -4.44 10.71 -10.29
N THR A 500 -3.90 10.27 -11.43
CA THR A 500 -3.40 8.87 -11.59
C THR A 500 -2.12 8.57 -10.81
N ALA A 501 -1.28 9.57 -10.56
CA ALA A 501 0.06 9.38 -9.99
C ALA A 501 0.12 9.52 -8.46
N ALA A 502 -1.01 9.76 -7.79
CA ALA A 502 -1.09 10.05 -6.36
C ALA A 502 -1.24 8.79 -5.47
N GLU A 503 -0.70 7.65 -5.92
CA GLU A 503 -0.99 6.34 -5.34
C GLU A 503 0.26 5.67 -4.75
N LEU A 504 0.05 4.89 -3.68
CA LEU A 504 1.12 4.45 -2.78
C LEU A 504 0.77 3.15 -2.06
N ARG A 505 1.62 2.13 -2.19
CA ARG A 505 1.54 0.94 -1.34
C ARG A 505 2.92 0.45 -0.89
N ARG A 506 2.95 -0.09 0.33
CA ARG A 506 4.07 -0.76 1.00
C ARG A 506 4.39 -2.10 0.32
N ASP A 507 5.68 -2.44 0.28
CA ASP A 507 6.11 -3.83 0.20
C ASP A 507 5.86 -4.54 1.54
N ALA A 508 5.43 -5.81 1.47
CA ALA A 508 5.74 -6.78 2.50
C ALA A 508 7.15 -7.35 2.23
N PRO A 509 7.88 -7.83 3.25
CA PRO A 509 9.23 -8.40 3.09
C PRO A 509 9.19 -9.80 2.44
N LEU A 510 8.79 -9.86 1.17
CA LEU A 510 8.79 -11.09 0.38
C LEU A 510 10.24 -11.48 0.03
N GLY A 511 10.75 -12.49 0.74
CA GLY A 511 12.02 -13.16 0.41
C GLY A 511 13.23 -12.84 1.30
N SER A 512 13.10 -11.98 2.32
CA SER A 512 14.09 -11.95 3.41
C SER A 512 13.81 -13.08 4.41
N SER A 513 14.83 -13.75 4.95
CA SER A 513 14.64 -14.62 6.12
C SER A 513 14.08 -13.78 7.27
N LEU A 514 12.90 -14.11 7.77
CA LEU A 514 12.31 -13.42 8.90
C LEU A 514 13.03 -13.84 10.18
N PRO A 515 13.44 -12.89 11.05
CA PRO A 515 14.05 -13.24 12.33
C PRO A 515 13.09 -14.02 13.21
N SER A 516 13.63 -15.01 13.93
CA SER A 516 12.91 -15.66 15.03
C SER A 516 13.15 -14.89 16.34
N PHE A 517 12.08 -14.59 17.06
CA PHE A 517 12.12 -13.91 18.35
C PHE A 517 11.99 -14.93 19.49
N VAL A 518 13.06 -15.16 20.24
CA VAL A 518 12.99 -15.98 21.46
C VAL A 518 12.59 -15.07 22.62
N THR A 519 11.33 -15.11 23.02
CA THR A 519 10.83 -14.40 24.22
C THR A 519 10.33 -15.39 25.27
N ASN A 520 10.77 -15.21 26.52
CA ASN A 520 10.17 -15.93 27.64
C ASN A 520 8.79 -15.31 27.93
N SER A 521 7.74 -16.12 27.84
CA SER A 521 6.34 -15.71 27.63
C SER A 521 5.62 -15.14 28.86
N SER A 522 6.25 -14.26 29.63
CA SER A 522 5.72 -13.76 30.91
C SER A 522 5.84 -12.25 31.18
N ALA A 523 6.34 -11.44 30.23
CA ALA A 523 6.43 -9.99 30.40
C ALA A 523 5.94 -9.20 29.17
N VAL A 524 5.10 -8.20 29.43
CA VAL A 524 4.71 -7.17 28.44
C VAL A 524 5.90 -6.26 28.14
N ILE A 525 6.02 -5.84 26.88
CA ILE A 525 7.10 -5.03 26.30
C ILE A 525 7.42 -3.80 27.18
N SER A 526 8.45 -3.92 28.02
CA SER A 526 8.93 -2.84 28.90
C SER A 526 10.46 -2.85 29.11
N GLY A 527 11.19 -3.70 28.38
CA GLY A 527 12.65 -3.69 28.31
C GLY A 527 13.18 -4.55 27.17
N LEU A 528 13.65 -3.91 26.08
CA LEU A 528 14.31 -4.62 24.96
C LEU A 528 15.71 -5.13 25.30
N ALA A 529 16.27 -4.76 26.45
CA ALA A 529 17.68 -4.90 26.83
C ALA A 529 18.24 -6.34 26.88
N ASN A 530 17.41 -7.37 26.73
CA ASN A 530 17.80 -8.79 26.75
C ASN A 530 17.04 -9.64 25.72
N ALA A 531 16.54 -9.04 24.63
CA ALA A 531 15.91 -9.81 23.54
C ALA A 531 16.99 -10.35 22.58
N SER A 532 17.07 -11.68 22.43
CA SER A 532 17.90 -12.31 21.40
C SER A 532 17.12 -12.48 20.10
N ILE A 533 17.65 -11.93 19.01
CA ILE A 533 17.14 -12.14 17.66
C ILE A 533 18.03 -13.19 16.99
N ASN A 534 17.43 -14.20 16.37
CA ASN A 534 18.16 -15.32 15.78
C ASN A 534 17.72 -15.53 14.32
N TRP A 535 18.71 -15.64 13.45
CA TRP A 535 18.57 -16.04 12.04
C TRP A 535 19.16 -17.44 11.84
N ASP A 536 18.79 -18.10 10.76
CA ASP A 536 19.50 -19.31 10.32
C ASP A 536 20.91 -18.92 9.84
N VAL A 537 21.86 -19.86 9.80
CA VAL A 537 23.23 -19.56 9.34
C VAL A 537 23.21 -19.36 7.82
N ILE A 538 23.91 -18.34 7.31
CA ILE A 538 24.10 -18.19 5.86
C ILE A 538 24.87 -19.40 5.33
N SER A 539 24.26 -20.18 4.45
CA SER A 539 24.95 -21.32 3.83
C SER A 539 26.04 -20.84 2.89
N SER A 540 27.09 -21.66 2.70
CA SER A 540 28.11 -21.39 1.69
C SER A 540 27.52 -21.26 0.28
N GLU A 541 26.41 -21.97 0.02
CA GLU A 541 25.69 -21.89 -1.25
C GLU A 541 25.02 -20.52 -1.46
N LEU A 542 24.44 -19.91 -0.41
CA LEU A 542 23.91 -18.53 -0.46
C LEU A 542 25.01 -17.47 -0.57
N SER A 543 26.15 -17.70 0.08
CA SER A 543 27.36 -16.88 -0.08
C SER A 543 27.87 -16.88 -1.52
N ASP A 544 28.04 -18.07 -2.10
CA ASP A 544 28.78 -18.23 -3.34
C ASP A 544 27.91 -18.04 -4.60
N SER A 545 26.61 -18.34 -4.53
CA SER A 545 25.68 -18.18 -5.67
C SER A 545 24.93 -16.85 -5.70
N GLU A 546 24.56 -16.30 -4.53
CA GLU A 546 23.78 -15.07 -4.41
C GLU A 546 24.53 -13.91 -3.74
N GLY A 547 25.74 -14.14 -3.21
CA GLY A 547 26.57 -13.09 -2.59
C GLY A 547 26.15 -12.71 -1.16
N TRP A 548 25.43 -13.56 -0.44
CA TRP A 548 25.01 -13.28 0.94
C TRP A 548 26.19 -13.35 1.89
N ASN A 549 26.54 -12.24 2.51
CA ASN A 549 27.71 -12.12 3.39
C ASN A 549 27.37 -11.83 4.87
N GLY A 550 26.16 -11.36 5.17
CA GLY A 550 25.72 -11.10 6.54
C GLY A 550 24.23 -10.75 6.64
N PHE A 551 23.76 -10.55 7.87
CA PHE A 551 22.40 -10.12 8.19
C PHE A 551 22.34 -8.61 8.46
N SER A 552 21.25 -8.00 8.03
CA SER A 552 20.94 -6.59 8.27
C SER A 552 19.59 -6.47 8.96
N LEU A 553 19.58 -6.01 10.22
CA LEU A 553 18.34 -5.74 10.94
C LEU A 553 17.91 -4.29 10.67
N LEU A 554 16.83 -4.13 9.91
CA LEU A 554 16.16 -2.85 9.69
C LEU A 554 15.08 -2.66 10.76
N VAL A 555 15.17 -1.57 11.53
CA VAL A 555 14.09 -1.11 12.43
C VAL A 555 13.73 0.32 12.04
N ASP A 556 12.47 0.53 11.66
CA ASP A 556 11.96 1.77 11.08
C ASP A 556 12.76 2.24 9.85
N ASP A 557 13.01 1.31 8.91
CA ASP A 557 13.79 1.51 7.68
C ASP A 557 15.26 1.95 7.90
N VAL A 558 15.75 1.95 9.14
CA VAL A 558 17.15 2.22 9.50
C VAL A 558 17.84 0.91 9.86
N GLN A 559 19.00 0.65 9.24
CA GLN A 559 19.86 -0.47 9.60
C GLN A 559 20.42 -0.25 11.02
N ARG A 560 19.93 -1.04 11.98
CA ARG A 560 20.35 -1.00 13.39
C ARG A 560 21.49 -1.97 13.69
N LEU A 561 21.56 -3.05 12.93
CA LEU A 561 22.58 -4.08 13.07
C LEU A 561 23.04 -4.50 11.67
N ALA A 562 24.34 -4.68 11.52
CA ALA A 562 24.98 -5.44 10.45
C ALA A 562 25.87 -6.48 11.15
N ASP A 563 25.62 -7.77 10.94
CA ASP A 563 26.39 -8.83 11.59
C ASP A 563 26.47 -10.05 10.65
N ASP A 564 27.66 -10.64 10.56
CA ASP A 564 27.90 -11.84 9.75
C ASP A 564 27.56 -13.12 10.55
N SER A 565 27.22 -12.97 11.85
CA SER A 565 26.83 -14.05 12.74
C SER A 565 25.32 -14.34 12.74
N SER A 566 24.94 -15.60 12.98
CA SER A 566 23.53 -16.04 13.09
C SER A 566 22.87 -15.72 14.43
N ARG A 567 23.62 -15.14 15.39
CA ARG A 567 23.19 -14.92 16.77
C ARG A 567 23.69 -13.60 17.31
N THR A 568 22.78 -12.63 17.43
CA THR A 568 23.12 -11.33 18.01
C THR A 568 22.18 -10.95 19.14
N ASN A 569 22.76 -10.60 20.29
CA ASN A 569 22.03 -10.02 21.41
C ASN A 569 21.75 -8.56 21.09
N VAL A 570 20.48 -8.14 21.11
CA VAL A 570 20.13 -6.72 20.94
C VAL A 570 20.35 -6.01 22.27
N MET A 571 21.56 -5.48 22.47
CA MET A 571 21.75 -4.39 23.44
C MET A 571 21.12 -3.12 22.83
N ALA A 572 20.24 -2.49 23.60
CA ALA A 572 19.54 -1.25 23.23
C ALA A 572 20.40 -0.01 23.49
#